data_AF-X1V089-F1
#
_entry.id   AF-X1V089-F1
#
_cell.length_a   1.000
_cell.length_b   1.000
_cell.length_c   1.000
_cell.angle_alpha   90.00
_cell.angle_beta   90.00
_cell.angle_gamma   90.00
#
_symmetry.space_group_name_H-M   'P 1'
#
loop_
_entity.id
_entity.type
_entity.pdbx_description
1 polymer ?
#
loop_
_entity_poly.entity_id
_entity_poly.type
_entity_poly.pdbx_seq_one_letter_code
_entity_poly.pdbx_strand_id
1 'polypeptide(L)' 'RSLRKPAKTGNLKMKAVVLNKTSPIEEKPLELTDLPRPTVADDQILVKVSVCGACHTDL' A
#
# COMPACT_ATOMS: atom_id res chain seq x y z
N ARG A 1 27.51 -1.27 -16.86
CA ARG A 1 26.76 -0.37 -15.95
C ARG A 1 25.28 -0.56 -16.28
N SER A 2 24.62 -1.51 -15.62
CA SER A 2 23.34 -2.09 -16.03
C SER A 2 22.24 -1.03 -16.08
N LEU A 3 21.65 -0.86 -17.27
CA LEU A 3 20.44 -0.07 -17.48
C LEU A 3 19.34 -0.68 -16.61
N ARG A 4 18.95 0.00 -15.52
CA ARG A 4 17.73 -0.34 -14.78
C ARG A 4 16.58 -0.29 -15.79
N LYS A 5 16.01 -1.45 -16.12
CA LYS A 5 14.80 -1.51 -16.96
C LYS A 5 13.75 -0.59 -16.32
N PRO A 6 13.07 0.30 -17.08
CA PRO A 6 11.95 1.04 -16.53
C PRO A 6 10.93 0.04 -15.98
N ALA A 7 10.42 0.33 -14.78
CA ALA A 7 9.44 -0.51 -14.11
C ALA A 7 8.34 -0.89 -15.12
N LYS A 8 8.19 -2.20 -15.37
CA LYS A 8 7.19 -2.76 -16.28
C LYS A 8 5.85 -2.02 -16.11
N THR A 9 5.20 -1.69 -17.23
CA THR A 9 3.84 -1.15 -17.36
C THR A 9 2.81 -2.16 -16.84
N GLY A 10 2.88 -2.49 -15.56
CA GLY A 10 2.02 -3.41 -14.84
C GLY A 10 1.25 -2.60 -13.80
N ASN A 11 -0.06 -2.53 -14.00
CA ASN A 11 -1.11 -1.98 -13.14
C ASN A 11 -0.75 -0.69 -12.36
N LEU A 12 -1.37 0.43 -12.74
CA LEU A 12 -1.18 1.74 -12.09
C LEU A 12 -1.81 1.81 -10.68
N LYS A 13 -2.46 0.74 -10.22
CA LYS A 13 -3.18 0.68 -8.94
C LYS A 13 -2.70 -0.47 -8.06
N MET A 14 -2.81 -0.29 -6.74
CA MET A 14 -2.55 -1.24 -5.68
C MET A 14 -3.74 -1.35 -4.73
N LYS A 15 -3.99 -2.52 -4.15
CA LYS A 15 -4.98 -2.68 -3.09
C LYS A 15 -4.41 -2.24 -1.75
N ALA A 16 -5.20 -1.52 -0.98
CA ALA A 16 -4.86 -1.05 0.36
C ALA A 16 -6.07 -1.14 1.29
N VAL A 17 -5.80 -1.34 2.58
CA VAL A 17 -6.81 -1.21 3.64
C VAL A 17 -6.63 0.18 4.24
N VAL A 18 -7.66 1.02 4.20
CA VAL A 18 -7.59 2.44 4.56
C VAL A 18 -8.57 2.76 5.69
N LEU A 19 -8.09 3.51 6.69
CA LEU A 19 -8.91 4.10 7.74
C LEU A 19 -9.22 5.56 7.38
N ASN A 20 -10.40 5.83 6.83
CA ASN A 20 -10.79 7.19 6.42
C ASN A 20 -11.15 8.07 7.62
N LYS A 21 -11.72 7.48 8.68
CA LYS A 21 -12.12 8.14 9.92
C LYS A 21 -11.95 7.18 11.08
N THR A 22 -11.44 7.67 12.21
CA THR A 22 -11.37 6.90 13.45
C THR A 22 -12.78 6.65 14.00
N SER A 23 -13.15 5.39 14.22
CA SER A 23 -14.39 4.99 14.88
C SER A 23 -14.25 3.61 15.56
N PRO A 24 -15.21 3.20 16.39
CA PRO A 24 -15.18 1.89 17.05
C PRO A 24 -15.03 0.74 16.04
N ILE A 25 -14.31 -0.32 16.43
CA ILE A 25 -13.99 -1.44 15.54
C ILE A 25 -15.25 -2.20 15.07
N GLU A 26 -16.31 -2.18 15.88
CA GLU A 26 -17.62 -2.78 15.58
C GLU A 26 -18.27 -2.15 14.35
N GLU A 27 -17.94 -0.88 14.04
CA GLU A 27 -18.43 -0.16 12.87
C GLU A 27 -17.65 -0.51 11.59
N LYS A 28 -16.60 -1.34 11.68
CA LYS A 28 -15.74 -1.76 10.58
C LYS A 28 -15.19 -0.57 9.77
N PRO A 29 -14.41 0.33 10.40
CA PRO A 29 -13.98 1.58 9.77
C PRO A 29 -12.88 1.41 8.70
N LEU A 30 -12.34 0.20 8.54
CA LEU A 30 -11.32 -0.12 7.54
C LEU A 30 -11.94 -0.53 6.20
N GLU A 31 -11.55 0.15 5.13
CA GLU A 31 -12.03 -0.10 3.78
C GLU A 31 -10.94 -0.67 2.87
N LEU A 32 -11.25 -1.75 2.14
CA LEU A 32 -10.37 -2.28 1.11
C LEU A 32 -10.61 -1.53 -0.21
N THR A 33 -9.63 -0.74 -0.64
CA THR A 33 -9.74 0.13 -1.82
C THR A 33 -8.52 0.01 -2.75
N ASP A 34 -8.66 0.48 -3.99
CA ASP A 34 -7.58 0.55 -4.97
C ASP A 34 -6.98 1.97 -4.98
N LEU A 35 -5.72 2.09 -4.56
CA LEU A 35 -4.93 3.33 -4.56
C LEU A 35 -3.96 3.36 -5.74
N PRO A 36 -3.50 4.54 -6.20
CA PRO A 36 -2.44 4.62 -7.19
C PRO A 36 -1.15 3.95 -6.66
N ARG A 37 -0.38 3.37 -7.58
CA ARG A 37 0.93 2.80 -7.26
C ARG A 37 1.87 3.93 -6.80
N PRO A 38 2.54 3.80 -5.65
CA PRO A 38 3.42 4.84 -5.14
C PRO A 38 4.66 5.01 -6.02
N THR A 39 5.10 6.26 -6.15
CA THR A 39 6.39 6.65 -6.73
C THR A 39 7.45 6.71 -5.64
N VAL A 40 8.66 6.27 -5.93
CA VAL A 40 9.78 6.24 -4.97
C VAL A 40 10.85 7.28 -5.35
N ALA A 41 11.47 7.89 -4.34
CA ALA A 41 12.67 8.71 -4.50
C ALA A 41 13.94 7.84 -4.66
N ASP A 42 15.09 8.47 -4.93
CA ASP A 42 16.35 7.78 -5.23
C ASP A 42 16.87 6.90 -4.08
N ASP A 43 16.53 7.24 -2.83
CA ASP A 43 16.92 6.55 -1.60
C ASP A 43 15.83 5.61 -1.05
N GLN A 44 14.75 5.41 -1.81
CA GLN A 44 13.61 4.59 -1.40
C GLN A 44 13.48 3.32 -2.26
N ILE A 45 12.84 2.31 -1.69
CA ILE A 45 12.48 1.08 -2.40
C ILE A 45 10.98 0.85 -2.37
N LEU A 46 10.45 0.33 -3.47
CA LEU A 46 9.06 -0.13 -3.54
C LEU A 46 9.02 -1.63 -3.28
N VAL A 47 8.40 -2.01 -2.15
CA VAL A 47 8.25 -3.41 -1.76
C VAL A 47 6.89 -3.94 -2.21
N LYS A 48 6.89 -5.14 -2.84
CA LYS A 48 5.65 -5.88 -3.06
C LYS A 48 5.31 -6.63 -1.76
N VAL A 49 4.29 -6.15 -1.05
CA VAL A 49 3.80 -6.78 0.18
C VAL A 49 3.12 -8.10 -0.16
N SER A 50 3.60 -9.20 0.43
CA SER A 50 2.97 -10.52 0.34
C SER A 50 1.97 -10.77 1.46
N VAL A 51 2.28 -10.28 2.67
CA VAL A 51 1.47 -10.39 3.88
C VAL A 51 1.71 -9.15 4.75
N CYS A 52 0.71 -8.75 5.53
CA CYS A 52 0.80 -7.68 6.52
C CYS A 52 0.32 -8.23 7.87
N GLY A 53 1.09 -8.00 8.93
CA GLY A 53 0.63 -8.27 10.29
C GLY A 53 -0.28 -7.15 10.76
N ALA A 54 -1.29 -7.48 11.56
CA ALA A 54 -2.11 -6.51 12.28
C ALA A 54 -1.90 -6.69 13.78
N CYS A 55 -1.84 -5.59 14.52
CA CYS A 55 -1.63 -5.53 15.96
C CYS A 55 -2.58 -4.51 16.60
N HIS A 56 -2.58 -4.43 17.93
CA HIS A 56 -3.49 -3.54 18.67
C HIS A 56 -3.26 -2.05 18.44
N THR A 57 -2.16 -1.63 17.80
CA THR A 57 -1.92 -0.22 17.46
C THR A 57 -2.41 0.16 16.07
N ASP A 58 -2.84 -0.81 15.25
CA ASP A 58 -3.35 -0.57 13.89
C ASP A 58 -4.83 -0.13 13.88
N LEU A 59 -5.55 -0.32 14.99
CA LEU A 59 -6.99 -0.13 15.17
C LEU A 59 -7.29 0.54 16.51
#